data_AF-A0A0F3P1F2-F1
#
_entry.id   AF-A0A0F3P1F2-F1
#
_cell.length_a   1.000
_cell.length_b   1.000
_cell.length_c   1.000
_cell.angle_alpha   90.00
_cell.angle_beta   90.00
_cell.angle_gamma   90.00
#
_symmetry.space_group_name_H-M   'P 1'
#
loop_
_entity.id
_entity.type
_entity.pdbx_description
1 polymer ?
#
loop_
_entity_poly.entity_id
_entity_poly.type
_entity_poly.pdbx_seq_one_letter_code
_entity_poly.pdbx_strand_id
1 'polypeptide(L)'
;MPKSERRLHNDIKKAIKGKGIDKIQYLINKDSAIVNAKGKYGCYPLHVAAKYGKEDIANYLLNNGAEIDAKDSKGQTALHYAIKHFRIDAAKFLILHKADINAKDYDGYTPLHIVQSNWFVCQDAIHFLLDSGANINEKDTQGNTILYHAIKNYNLENVYHYHIASEKEYKFSYQSYIADLLERNADVNDENNTGETPLLLAINKNYAEIVEIMLKHCSTIKDDQNMPPIDSTKSRNLMTEYHDANTSYAEDCALIEKDKVVDDYSTIESSLSGRAQSNIKSDAGCNII
;
A
#
# COMPACT_ATOMS: atom_id res chain seq x y z
N MET A 1 -20.00 -27.11 15.83
CA MET A 1 -20.90 -27.02 14.66
C MET A 1 -21.22 -28.41 14.10
N PRO A 2 -22.47 -28.87 14.20
CA PRO A 2 -23.02 -30.08 13.57
C PRO A 2 -22.65 -30.21 12.08
N LYS A 3 -22.64 -31.45 11.57
CA LYS A 3 -22.31 -31.73 10.15
C LYS A 3 -23.34 -31.12 9.18
N SER A 4 -24.60 -31.04 9.59
CA SER A 4 -25.71 -30.45 8.82
C SER A 4 -25.52 -28.93 8.62
N GLU A 5 -25.22 -28.20 9.69
CA GLU A 5 -24.91 -26.75 9.64
C GLU A 5 -23.66 -26.48 8.78
N ARG A 6 -22.60 -27.29 8.94
CA ARG A 6 -21.39 -27.22 8.08
C ARG A 6 -21.69 -27.38 6.59
N ARG A 7 -22.65 -28.24 6.24
CA ARG A 7 -23.03 -28.48 4.85
C ARG A 7 -23.76 -27.27 4.28
N LEU A 8 -24.75 -26.76 5.00
CA LEU A 8 -25.50 -25.55 4.61
C LEU A 8 -24.55 -24.35 4.39
N HIS A 9 -23.61 -24.13 5.31
CA HIS A 9 -22.66 -23.02 5.24
C HIS A 9 -21.72 -23.08 4.03
N ASN A 10 -21.33 -24.29 3.60
CA ASN A 10 -20.56 -24.45 2.37
C ASN A 10 -21.44 -24.27 1.12
N ASP A 11 -22.70 -24.69 1.20
CA ASP A 11 -23.65 -24.59 0.10
C ASP A 11 -23.99 -23.13 -0.24
N ILE A 12 -24.18 -22.24 0.75
CA ILE A 12 -24.43 -20.82 0.49
C ILE A 12 -23.24 -20.16 -0.21
N LYS A 13 -22.01 -20.44 0.24
CA LYS A 13 -20.80 -19.86 -0.38
C LYS A 13 -20.62 -20.34 -1.81
N LYS A 14 -20.90 -21.62 -2.07
CA LYS A 14 -20.88 -22.17 -3.43
C LYS A 14 -21.98 -21.55 -4.29
N ALA A 15 -23.15 -21.28 -3.72
CA ALA A 15 -24.24 -20.59 -4.42
C ALA A 15 -23.86 -19.14 -4.79
N ILE A 16 -23.24 -18.40 -3.86
CA ILE A 16 -22.77 -17.02 -4.07
C ILE A 16 -21.70 -16.94 -5.17
N LYS A 17 -20.79 -17.93 -5.23
CA LYS A 17 -19.80 -18.03 -6.32
C LYS A 17 -20.44 -18.22 -7.70
N GLY A 18 -21.64 -18.82 -7.74
CA GLY A 18 -22.41 -19.02 -8.96
C GLY A 18 -23.20 -17.78 -9.37
N LYS A 19 -24.34 -18.01 -10.05
CA LYS A 19 -25.28 -16.95 -10.47
C LYS A 19 -26.71 -17.13 -9.93
N GLY A 20 -26.94 -18.07 -9.01
CA GLY A 20 -28.29 -18.43 -8.58
C GLY A 20 -28.74 -17.73 -7.30
N ILE A 21 -29.32 -16.54 -7.41
CA ILE A 21 -29.95 -15.83 -6.27
C ILE A 21 -31.06 -16.69 -5.63
N ASP A 22 -31.83 -17.42 -6.44
CA ASP A 22 -32.92 -18.31 -5.96
C ASP A 22 -32.41 -19.37 -4.97
N LYS A 23 -31.21 -19.91 -5.23
CA LYS A 23 -30.59 -20.89 -4.32
C LYS A 23 -30.17 -20.22 -3.01
N ILE A 24 -29.70 -18.99 -3.05
CA ILE A 24 -29.32 -18.22 -1.86
C ILE A 24 -30.56 -17.89 -1.04
N GLN A 25 -31.63 -17.42 -1.69
CA GLN A 25 -32.94 -17.16 -1.08
C GLN A 25 -33.50 -18.42 -0.42
N TYR A 26 -33.52 -19.55 -1.14
CA TYR A 26 -33.97 -20.84 -0.61
C TYR A 26 -33.18 -21.26 0.64
N LEU A 27 -31.86 -21.12 0.63
CA LEU A 27 -31.00 -21.49 1.77
C LEU A 27 -31.25 -20.59 2.99
N ILE A 28 -31.39 -19.28 2.80
CA ILE A 28 -31.66 -18.31 3.88
C ILE A 28 -33.07 -18.50 4.46
N ASN A 29 -34.06 -18.80 3.61
CA ASN A 29 -35.43 -19.09 4.08
C ASN A 29 -35.51 -20.39 4.89
N LYS A 30 -34.60 -21.34 4.64
CA LYS A 30 -34.53 -22.60 5.39
C LYS A 30 -33.87 -22.43 6.75
N ASP A 31 -32.90 -21.54 6.86
CA ASP A 31 -32.16 -21.24 8.07
C ASP A 31 -31.56 -19.83 7.99
N SER A 32 -32.18 -18.85 8.63
CA SER A 32 -31.75 -17.45 8.55
C SER A 32 -30.38 -17.22 9.20
N ALA A 33 -29.95 -18.07 10.14
CA ALA A 33 -28.64 -17.96 10.77
C ALA A 33 -27.48 -18.11 9.76
N ILE A 34 -27.77 -18.70 8.59
CA ILE A 34 -26.79 -18.87 7.54
C ILE A 34 -26.24 -17.55 6.97
N VAL A 35 -26.98 -16.45 7.13
CA VAL A 35 -26.58 -15.12 6.64
C VAL A 35 -25.25 -14.66 7.24
N ASN A 36 -25.00 -15.03 8.51
CA ASN A 36 -23.77 -14.75 9.25
C ASN A 36 -22.93 -16.01 9.51
N ALA A 37 -23.11 -17.05 8.69
CA ALA A 37 -22.38 -18.30 8.83
C ALA A 37 -20.88 -18.14 8.59
N LYS A 38 -20.09 -18.33 9.65
CA LYS A 38 -18.64 -18.47 9.55
C LYS A 38 -18.29 -19.78 8.82
N GLY A 39 -17.52 -19.67 7.74
CA GLY A 39 -16.92 -20.85 7.09
C GLY A 39 -15.42 -20.95 7.37
N LYS A 40 -14.69 -21.61 6.47
CA LYS A 40 -13.22 -21.71 6.57
C LYS A 40 -12.59 -20.31 6.70
N TYR A 41 -11.64 -20.16 7.63
CA TYR A 41 -10.96 -18.89 7.94
C TYR A 41 -11.91 -17.78 8.43
N GLY A 42 -13.06 -18.14 9.01
CA GLY A 42 -14.00 -17.15 9.52
C GLY A 42 -14.70 -16.31 8.44
N CYS A 43 -14.53 -16.60 7.14
CA CYS A 43 -15.18 -15.80 6.11
C CYS A 43 -16.71 -15.94 6.20
N TYR A 44 -17.42 -14.83 6.07
CA TYR A 44 -18.88 -14.75 6.03
C TYR A 44 -19.40 -14.77 4.58
N PRO A 45 -20.69 -15.04 4.33
CA PRO A 45 -21.30 -14.92 3.01
C PRO A 45 -21.04 -13.57 2.33
N LEU A 46 -21.12 -12.46 3.09
CA LEU A 46 -20.89 -11.11 2.56
C LEU A 46 -19.47 -10.90 2.03
N HIS A 47 -18.44 -11.48 2.69
CA HIS A 47 -17.07 -11.48 2.17
C HIS A 47 -16.97 -12.16 0.80
N VAL A 48 -17.71 -13.26 0.60
CA VAL A 48 -17.72 -13.99 -0.67
C VAL A 48 -18.42 -13.14 -1.73
N ALA A 49 -19.57 -12.53 -1.41
CA ALA A 49 -20.26 -11.64 -2.35
C ALA A 49 -19.36 -10.47 -2.79
N ALA A 50 -18.71 -9.80 -1.84
CA ALA A 50 -17.78 -8.71 -2.08
C ALA A 50 -16.60 -9.13 -2.97
N LYS A 51 -15.96 -10.26 -2.67
CA LYS A 51 -14.85 -10.83 -3.47
C LYS A 51 -15.21 -11.05 -4.95
N TYR A 52 -16.44 -11.48 -5.21
CA TYR A 52 -16.90 -11.81 -6.57
C TYR A 52 -17.70 -10.66 -7.22
N GLY A 53 -17.80 -9.50 -6.58
CA GLY A 53 -18.52 -8.34 -7.12
C GLY A 53 -20.02 -8.59 -7.29
N LYS A 54 -20.65 -9.32 -6.36
CA LYS A 54 -22.07 -9.70 -6.43
C LYS A 54 -22.92 -8.74 -5.62
N GLU A 55 -23.17 -7.55 -6.15
CA GLU A 55 -23.92 -6.49 -5.44
C GLU A 55 -25.36 -6.88 -5.14
N ASP A 56 -26.04 -7.53 -6.09
CA ASP A 56 -27.39 -8.07 -5.91
C ASP A 56 -27.47 -9.03 -4.72
N ILE A 57 -26.48 -9.91 -4.59
CA ILE A 57 -26.35 -10.85 -3.49
C ILE A 57 -25.94 -10.13 -2.21
N ALA A 58 -25.01 -9.18 -2.26
CA ALA A 58 -24.59 -8.40 -1.09
C ALA A 58 -25.78 -7.62 -0.51
N ASN A 59 -26.58 -6.98 -1.35
CA ASN A 59 -27.82 -6.31 -0.99
C ASN A 59 -28.82 -7.28 -0.34
N TYR A 60 -29.04 -8.44 -0.94
CA TYR A 60 -29.92 -9.46 -0.35
C TYR A 60 -29.44 -9.91 1.03
N LEU A 61 -28.13 -10.15 1.20
CA LEU A 61 -27.54 -10.55 2.47
C LEU A 61 -27.70 -9.46 3.55
N LEU A 62 -27.41 -8.20 3.22
CA LEU A 62 -27.56 -7.07 4.15
C LEU A 62 -29.02 -6.89 4.58
N ASN A 63 -29.97 -6.98 3.65
CA ASN A 63 -31.41 -6.91 3.96
C ASN A 63 -31.91 -8.09 4.82
N ASN A 64 -31.15 -9.19 4.88
CA ASN A 64 -31.43 -10.35 5.74
C ASN A 64 -30.55 -10.37 7.01
N GLY A 65 -29.93 -9.25 7.38
CA GLY A 65 -29.21 -9.11 8.65
C GLY A 65 -27.74 -9.54 8.61
N ALA A 66 -27.10 -9.56 7.43
CA ALA A 66 -25.65 -9.73 7.37
C ALA A 66 -24.94 -8.59 8.10
N GLU A 67 -23.97 -8.94 8.94
CA GLU A 67 -23.08 -7.98 9.60
C GLU A 67 -22.11 -7.37 8.56
N ILE A 68 -22.25 -6.07 8.26
CA ILE A 68 -21.49 -5.41 7.19
C ILE A 68 -19.98 -5.38 7.45
N ASP A 69 -19.60 -5.15 8.71
CA ASP A 69 -18.20 -5.09 9.17
C ASP A 69 -17.78 -6.37 9.92
N ALA A 70 -18.46 -7.49 9.67
CA ALA A 70 -18.00 -8.79 10.17
C ALA A 70 -16.55 -9.03 9.77
N LYS A 71 -15.73 -9.48 10.73
CA LYS A 71 -14.31 -9.75 10.51
C LYS A 71 -14.03 -11.23 10.34
N ASP A 72 -13.26 -11.58 9.33
CA ASP A 72 -12.75 -12.93 9.15
C ASP A 72 -11.59 -13.26 10.12
N SER A 73 -10.94 -14.42 9.95
CA SER A 73 -9.83 -14.82 10.84
C SER A 73 -8.56 -13.99 10.69
N LYS A 74 -8.50 -13.06 9.74
CA LYS A 74 -7.42 -12.08 9.58
C LYS A 74 -7.85 -10.67 9.97
N GLY A 75 -9.07 -10.49 10.47
CA GLY A 75 -9.61 -9.18 10.80
C GLY A 75 -10.19 -8.45 9.59
N GLN A 76 -10.19 -9.05 8.40
CA GLN A 76 -10.62 -8.39 7.16
C GLN A 76 -12.14 -8.36 7.08
N THR A 77 -12.69 -7.22 6.65
CA THR A 77 -14.14 -7.01 6.40
C THR A 77 -14.50 -7.27 4.93
N ALA A 78 -15.79 -7.25 4.60
CA ALA A 78 -16.24 -7.34 3.21
C ALA A 78 -15.62 -6.25 2.31
N LEU A 79 -15.42 -5.04 2.82
CA LEU A 79 -14.79 -3.94 2.09
C LEU A 79 -13.33 -4.24 1.73
N HIS A 80 -12.55 -4.81 2.66
CA HIS A 80 -11.19 -5.28 2.37
C HIS A 80 -11.17 -6.28 1.21
N TYR A 81 -12.12 -7.22 1.20
CA TYR A 81 -12.22 -8.22 0.13
C TYR A 81 -12.60 -7.63 -1.23
N ALA A 82 -13.48 -6.63 -1.25
CA ALA A 82 -13.84 -5.94 -2.48
C ALA A 82 -12.62 -5.22 -3.08
N ILE A 83 -11.89 -4.45 -2.27
CA ILE A 83 -10.69 -3.72 -2.70
C ILE A 83 -9.58 -4.68 -3.16
N LYS A 84 -9.24 -5.68 -2.34
CA LYS A 84 -8.22 -6.70 -2.65
C LYS A 84 -8.47 -7.45 -3.96
N HIS A 85 -9.73 -7.54 -4.40
CA HIS A 85 -10.14 -8.27 -5.58
C HIS A 85 -10.66 -7.36 -6.70
N PHE A 86 -10.37 -6.06 -6.66
CA PHE A 86 -10.72 -5.08 -7.70
C PHE A 86 -12.22 -5.02 -8.02
N ARG A 87 -13.06 -5.21 -7.00
CA ARG A 87 -14.53 -5.15 -7.13
C ARG A 87 -15.01 -3.76 -6.74
N ILE A 88 -14.73 -2.78 -7.59
CA ILE A 88 -14.95 -1.36 -7.31
C ILE A 88 -16.43 -1.06 -7.04
N ASP A 89 -17.33 -1.58 -7.86
CA ASP A 89 -18.76 -1.34 -7.70
C ASP A 89 -19.29 -1.98 -6.39
N ALA A 90 -18.79 -3.16 -6.02
CA ALA A 90 -19.10 -3.75 -4.72
C ALA A 90 -18.50 -2.95 -3.54
N ALA A 91 -17.31 -2.36 -3.68
CA ALA A 91 -16.74 -1.48 -2.66
C ALA A 91 -17.58 -0.21 -2.48
N LYS A 92 -17.98 0.44 -3.58
CA LYS A 92 -18.92 1.57 -3.61
C LYS A 92 -20.22 1.21 -2.92
N PHE A 93 -20.81 0.07 -3.30
CA PHE A 93 -22.03 -0.44 -2.70
C PHE A 93 -21.91 -0.60 -1.18
N LEU A 94 -20.83 -1.23 -0.69
CA LEU A 94 -20.61 -1.44 0.75
C LEU A 94 -20.47 -0.12 1.51
N ILE A 95 -19.72 0.85 0.96
CA ILE A 95 -19.53 2.17 1.58
C ILE A 95 -20.85 2.96 1.62
N LEU A 96 -21.66 2.90 0.56
CA LEU A 96 -23.01 3.48 0.55
C LEU A 96 -23.92 2.86 1.63
N HIS A 97 -23.71 1.58 1.94
CA HIS A 97 -24.40 0.86 3.02
C HIS A 97 -23.74 1.01 4.40
N LYS A 98 -22.86 2.02 4.57
CA LYS A 98 -22.23 2.38 5.84
C LYS A 98 -21.21 1.36 6.37
N ALA A 99 -20.56 0.61 5.48
CA ALA A 99 -19.36 -0.14 5.87
C ALA A 99 -18.30 0.83 6.42
N ASP A 100 -17.60 0.43 7.48
CA ASP A 100 -16.52 1.23 8.04
C ASP A 100 -15.35 1.31 7.05
N ILE A 101 -15.19 2.50 6.46
CA ILE A 101 -14.18 2.80 5.45
C ILE A 101 -12.75 2.74 6.01
N ASN A 102 -12.60 2.90 7.32
CA ASN A 102 -11.32 2.87 8.05
C ASN A 102 -11.18 1.60 8.89
N ALA A 103 -12.02 0.58 8.68
CA ALA A 103 -11.95 -0.68 9.41
C ALA A 103 -10.54 -1.27 9.33
N LYS A 104 -9.95 -1.65 10.46
CA LYS A 104 -8.61 -2.26 10.50
C LYS A 104 -8.68 -3.78 10.58
N ASP A 105 -7.88 -4.45 9.76
CA ASP A 105 -7.56 -5.87 9.93
C ASP A 105 -6.58 -6.09 11.09
N TYR A 106 -6.16 -7.34 11.34
CA TYR A 106 -5.29 -7.64 12.49
C TYR A 106 -3.85 -7.13 12.33
N ASP A 107 -3.42 -6.80 11.11
CA ASP A 107 -2.13 -6.14 10.86
C ASP A 107 -2.28 -4.60 10.91
N GLY A 108 -3.49 -4.10 11.17
CA GLY A 108 -3.81 -2.67 11.24
C GLY A 108 -4.09 -2.06 9.88
N TYR A 109 -4.13 -2.85 8.81
CA TYR A 109 -4.41 -2.34 7.48
C TYR A 109 -5.88 -1.96 7.34
N THR A 110 -6.11 -0.75 6.86
CA THR A 110 -7.41 -0.29 6.39
C THR A 110 -7.63 -0.72 4.92
N PRO A 111 -8.86 -0.64 4.37
CA PRO A 111 -9.08 -0.84 2.94
C PRO A 111 -8.17 0.01 2.06
N LEU A 112 -7.86 1.23 2.50
CA LEU A 112 -6.93 2.13 1.82
C LEU A 112 -5.50 1.56 1.79
N HIS A 113 -5.00 0.92 2.86
CA HIS A 113 -3.69 0.24 2.84
C HIS A 113 -3.61 -0.92 1.84
N ILE A 114 -4.72 -1.64 1.61
CA ILE A 114 -4.74 -2.84 0.75
C ILE A 114 -4.46 -2.50 -0.74
N VAL A 115 -4.74 -1.27 -1.17
CA VAL A 115 -4.56 -0.83 -2.58
C VAL A 115 -3.10 -0.86 -3.04
N GLN A 116 -2.15 -0.84 -2.09
CA GLN A 116 -0.70 -0.76 -2.34
C GLN A 116 -0.13 -1.88 -3.20
N SER A 117 -0.79 -3.04 -3.22
CA SER A 117 -0.31 -4.17 -4.02
C SER A 117 -0.58 -4.04 -5.52
N ASN A 118 -1.47 -3.13 -5.93
CA ASN A 118 -2.00 -3.03 -7.31
C ASN A 118 -2.63 -1.65 -7.58
N TRP A 119 -1.97 -0.56 -7.18
CA TRP A 119 -2.55 0.79 -7.22
C TRP A 119 -3.00 1.21 -8.64
N PHE A 120 -2.27 0.80 -9.67
CA PHE A 120 -2.58 1.12 -11.08
C PHE A 120 -3.92 0.55 -11.57
N VAL A 121 -4.38 -0.56 -10.99
CA VAL A 121 -5.72 -1.15 -11.26
C VAL A 121 -6.78 -0.60 -10.28
N CYS A 122 -6.34 -0.03 -9.18
CA CYS A 122 -7.17 0.42 -8.07
C CYS A 122 -7.36 1.94 -7.99
N GLN A 123 -6.94 2.74 -8.98
CA GLN A 123 -7.02 4.21 -8.93
C GLN A 123 -8.43 4.70 -8.58
N ASP A 124 -9.46 4.19 -9.28
CA ASP A 124 -10.85 4.52 -8.99
C ASP A 124 -11.25 4.16 -7.56
N ALA A 125 -10.70 3.07 -7.01
CA ALA A 125 -10.92 2.68 -5.62
C ALA A 125 -10.22 3.63 -4.64
N ILE A 126 -8.96 4.00 -4.92
CA ILE A 126 -8.16 4.90 -4.08
C ILE A 126 -8.83 6.27 -4.01
N HIS A 127 -9.12 6.86 -5.17
CA HIS A 127 -9.80 8.15 -5.24
C HIS A 127 -11.16 8.09 -4.57
N PHE A 128 -11.97 7.07 -4.88
CA PHE A 128 -13.27 6.92 -4.23
C PHE A 128 -13.16 6.77 -2.71
N LEU A 129 -12.22 5.98 -2.20
CA LEU A 129 -12.02 5.81 -0.76
C LEU A 129 -11.66 7.14 -0.10
N LEU A 130 -10.69 7.87 -0.66
CA LEU A 130 -10.23 9.15 -0.13
C LEU A 130 -11.35 10.21 -0.23
N ASP A 131 -12.05 10.30 -1.35
CA ASP A 131 -13.19 11.20 -1.56
C ASP A 131 -14.38 10.87 -0.64
N SER A 132 -14.50 9.60 -0.24
CA SER A 132 -15.52 9.12 0.71
C SER A 132 -15.09 9.26 2.18
N GLY A 133 -13.95 9.89 2.46
CA GLY A 133 -13.49 10.18 3.82
C GLY A 133 -12.64 9.09 4.46
N ALA A 134 -12.00 8.22 3.68
CA ALA A 134 -10.93 7.36 4.21
C ALA A 134 -9.81 8.25 4.76
N ASN A 135 -9.36 7.96 5.99
CA ASN A 135 -8.30 8.73 6.62
C ASN A 135 -6.95 8.33 6.02
N ILE A 136 -6.34 9.27 5.29
CA ILE A 136 -5.07 9.07 4.58
C ILE A 136 -3.88 8.81 5.52
N ASN A 137 -3.97 9.28 6.77
CA ASN A 137 -2.90 9.15 7.78
C ASN A 137 -3.22 8.07 8.82
N GLU A 138 -4.13 7.13 8.52
CA GLU A 138 -4.27 5.94 9.36
C GLU A 138 -2.97 5.15 9.40
N LYS A 139 -2.61 4.72 10.61
CA LYS A 139 -1.42 3.91 10.86
C LYS A 139 -1.77 2.44 11.02
N ASP A 140 -0.97 1.58 10.39
CA ASP A 140 -0.98 0.14 10.63
C ASP A 140 -0.40 -0.23 12.02
N THR A 141 -0.30 -1.53 12.33
CA THR A 141 0.27 -2.00 13.60
C THR A 141 1.76 -1.66 13.81
N GLN A 142 2.47 -1.34 12.73
CA GLN A 142 3.87 -0.89 12.75
C GLN A 142 3.99 0.64 12.79
N GLY A 143 2.88 1.37 12.81
CA GLY A 143 2.87 2.82 12.79
C GLY A 143 3.02 3.42 11.38
N ASN A 144 3.00 2.61 10.32
CA ASN A 144 3.20 3.08 8.96
C ASN A 144 1.88 3.58 8.36
N THR A 145 1.94 4.73 7.68
CA THR A 145 0.84 5.28 6.88
C THR A 145 0.85 4.74 5.46
N ILE A 146 -0.20 5.03 4.68
CA ILE A 146 -0.22 4.67 3.26
C ILE A 146 0.94 5.30 2.47
N LEU A 147 1.33 6.53 2.78
CA LEU A 147 2.45 7.20 2.12
C LEU A 147 3.77 6.47 2.41
N TYR A 148 3.97 6.03 3.66
CA TYR A 148 5.13 5.22 4.01
C TYR A 148 5.19 3.93 3.17
N HIS A 149 4.07 3.22 3.05
CA HIS A 149 3.99 2.00 2.23
C HIS A 149 4.23 2.27 0.74
N ALA A 150 3.71 3.38 0.21
CA ALA A 150 3.97 3.78 -1.18
C ALA A 150 5.48 3.92 -1.42
N ILE A 151 6.16 4.71 -0.59
CA ILE A 151 7.61 4.94 -0.72
C ILE A 151 8.38 3.62 -0.55
N LYS A 152 8.01 2.78 0.42
CA LYS A 152 8.62 1.47 0.65
C LYS A 152 8.55 0.56 -0.58
N ASN A 153 7.46 0.63 -1.34
CA ASN A 153 7.20 -0.24 -2.49
C ASN A 153 7.61 0.36 -3.84
N TYR A 154 8.03 1.63 -3.89
CA TYR A 154 8.41 2.35 -5.13
C TYR A 154 9.31 1.54 -6.09
N ASN A 155 10.33 0.85 -5.57
CA ASN A 155 11.23 0.03 -6.41
C ASN A 155 10.74 -1.38 -6.73
N LEU A 156 9.74 -1.91 -5.99
CA LEU A 156 9.25 -3.27 -6.22
C LEU A 156 8.38 -3.35 -7.48
N GLU A 157 7.73 -2.24 -7.89
CA GLU A 157 6.78 -2.23 -9.00
C GLU A 157 7.33 -1.75 -10.34
N ASN A 158 8.46 -1.02 -10.37
CA ASN A 158 9.18 -0.72 -11.62
C ASN A 158 9.61 -1.99 -12.38
N VAL A 159 9.65 -3.14 -11.68
CA VAL A 159 9.97 -4.46 -12.24
C VAL A 159 8.72 -5.19 -12.79
N TYR A 160 7.51 -4.87 -12.34
CA TYR A 160 6.27 -5.52 -12.80
C TYR A 160 5.66 -4.85 -14.04
N HIS A 161 6.14 -3.66 -14.43
CA HIS A 161 5.66 -2.91 -15.59
C HIS A 161 5.93 -3.56 -16.96
N TYR A 162 6.50 -4.77 -17.01
CA TYR A 162 6.91 -5.39 -18.28
C TYR A 162 5.84 -6.22 -19.00
N HIS A 163 4.65 -6.48 -18.44
CA HIS A 163 3.70 -7.43 -19.06
C HIS A 163 2.20 -7.05 -18.95
N ILE A 164 1.82 -5.81 -19.29
CA ILE A 164 0.46 -5.56 -19.79
C ILE A 164 0.56 -5.08 -21.23
N ALA A 165 0.66 -6.06 -22.14
CA ALA A 165 0.44 -5.88 -23.56
C ALA A 165 -1.04 -5.53 -23.80
N SER A 166 -1.37 -4.25 -23.80
CA SER A 166 -2.57 -3.75 -24.47
C SER A 166 -2.33 -2.29 -24.82
N GLU A 167 -2.71 -1.90 -26.04
CA GLU A 167 -2.47 -0.62 -26.72
C GLU A 167 -3.14 0.61 -26.05
N LYS A 168 -3.20 0.67 -24.73
CA LYS A 168 -3.60 1.85 -23.95
C LYS A 168 -2.38 2.37 -23.22
N GLU A 169 -1.91 3.53 -23.64
CA GLU A 169 -0.85 4.29 -22.99
C GLU A 169 -1.34 4.77 -21.61
N TYR A 170 -1.21 3.92 -20.59
CA TYR A 170 -1.43 4.33 -19.21
C TYR A 170 -0.24 5.17 -18.75
N LYS A 171 -0.32 6.47 -18.97
CA LYS A 171 0.67 7.47 -18.55
C LYS A 171 0.51 7.82 -17.07
N PHE A 172 0.49 6.81 -16.20
CA PHE A 172 0.47 7.00 -14.75
C PHE A 172 1.72 6.37 -14.15
N SER A 173 2.52 7.19 -13.47
CA SER A 173 3.76 6.76 -12.82
C SER A 173 3.54 6.61 -11.32
N TYR A 174 4.37 5.81 -10.67
CA TYR A 174 4.32 5.65 -9.21
C TYR A 174 4.57 6.99 -8.48
N GLN A 175 5.31 7.89 -9.12
CA GLN A 175 5.50 9.27 -8.69
C GLN A 175 4.18 10.04 -8.65
N SER A 176 3.32 9.89 -9.66
CA SER A 176 1.98 10.51 -9.68
C SER A 176 1.14 10.01 -8.52
N TYR A 177 1.19 8.72 -8.21
CA TYR A 177 0.46 8.19 -7.06
C TYR A 177 0.94 8.81 -5.74
N ILE A 178 2.26 8.93 -5.54
CA ILE A 178 2.81 9.60 -4.35
C ILE A 178 2.39 11.07 -4.32
N ALA A 179 2.43 11.77 -5.46
CA ALA A 179 1.96 13.16 -5.56
C ALA A 179 0.47 13.28 -5.19
N ASP A 180 -0.39 12.39 -5.69
CA ASP A 180 -1.83 12.39 -5.39
C ASP A 180 -2.10 12.19 -3.88
N LEU A 181 -1.30 11.36 -3.20
CA LEU A 181 -1.38 11.21 -1.74
C LEU A 181 -0.97 12.50 -1.02
N LEU A 182 0.09 13.17 -1.48
CA LEU A 182 0.58 14.42 -0.88
C LEU A 182 -0.39 15.57 -1.09
N GLU A 183 -0.99 15.70 -2.28
CA GLU A 183 -2.06 16.67 -2.57
C GLU A 183 -3.28 16.48 -1.67
N ARG A 184 -3.48 15.27 -1.16
CA ARG A 184 -4.55 14.91 -0.21
C ARG A 184 -4.09 14.97 1.25
N ASN A 185 -3.00 15.68 1.54
CA ASN A 185 -2.43 15.92 2.87
C ASN A 185 -1.94 14.65 3.59
N ALA A 186 -1.34 13.71 2.84
CA ALA A 186 -0.55 12.66 3.47
C ALA A 186 0.67 13.27 4.19
N ASP A 187 0.84 12.94 5.47
CA ASP A 187 1.91 13.52 6.28
C ASP A 187 3.25 12.82 5.98
N VAL A 188 4.23 13.61 5.52
CA VAL A 188 5.58 13.14 5.20
C VAL A 188 6.46 12.92 6.43
N ASN A 189 6.09 13.51 7.57
CA ASN A 189 6.84 13.50 8.82
C ASN A 189 6.20 12.56 9.86
N ASP A 190 5.17 11.82 9.47
CA ASP A 190 4.46 10.95 10.38
C ASP A 190 5.35 9.78 10.80
N GLU A 191 5.77 9.76 12.07
CA GLU A 191 6.68 8.74 12.58
C GLU A 191 5.96 7.40 12.76
N ASN A 192 6.60 6.32 12.30
CA ASN A 192 6.20 4.96 12.62
C ASN A 192 6.71 4.53 14.01
N ASN A 193 6.45 3.28 14.42
CA ASN A 193 6.84 2.79 15.74
C ASN A 193 8.36 2.72 15.96
N THR A 194 9.17 2.91 14.93
CA THR A 194 10.64 2.96 14.99
C THR A 194 11.20 4.39 14.93
N GLY A 195 10.33 5.40 14.79
CA GLY A 195 10.73 6.80 14.59
C GLY A 195 11.18 7.13 13.16
N GLU A 196 10.97 6.21 12.21
CA GLU A 196 11.22 6.49 10.79
C GLU A 196 9.99 7.16 10.16
N THR A 197 10.20 8.21 9.37
CA THR A 197 9.16 8.94 8.64
C THR A 197 9.16 8.55 7.15
N PRO A 198 8.06 8.78 6.41
CA PRO A 198 8.05 8.63 4.96
C PRO A 198 9.19 9.37 4.26
N LEU A 199 9.47 10.62 4.66
CA LEU A 199 10.54 11.43 4.08
C LEU A 199 11.92 10.82 4.35
N LEU A 200 12.17 10.39 5.59
CA LEU A 200 13.43 9.76 5.95
C LEU A 200 13.64 8.44 5.21
N LEU A 201 12.59 7.65 5.01
CA LEU A 201 12.65 6.43 4.22
C LEU A 201 13.07 6.72 2.77
N ALA A 202 12.48 7.73 2.12
CA ALA A 202 12.84 8.10 0.75
C ALA A 202 14.31 8.54 0.63
N ILE A 203 14.80 9.32 1.61
CA ILE A 203 16.21 9.74 1.69
C ILE A 203 17.13 8.53 1.87
N ASN A 204 16.82 7.66 2.84
CA ASN A 204 17.61 6.46 3.15
C ASN A 204 17.68 5.48 1.96
N LYS A 205 16.65 5.47 1.11
CA LYS A 205 16.59 4.66 -0.11
C LYS A 205 17.20 5.34 -1.34
N ASN A 206 17.70 6.58 -1.20
CA ASN A 206 18.23 7.40 -2.28
C ASN A 206 17.21 7.63 -3.42
N TYR A 207 15.96 7.91 -3.07
CA TYR A 207 14.90 8.21 -4.05
C TYR A 207 14.83 9.72 -4.33
N ALA A 208 15.83 10.24 -5.04
CA ALA A 208 16.02 11.66 -5.39
C ALA A 208 14.71 12.36 -5.78
N GLU A 209 14.05 11.82 -6.79
CA GLU A 209 12.83 12.38 -7.40
C GLU A 209 11.66 12.38 -6.41
N ILE A 210 11.52 11.32 -5.60
CA ILE A 210 10.47 11.25 -4.57
C ILE A 210 10.72 12.26 -3.46
N VAL A 211 11.98 12.41 -3.04
CA VAL A 211 12.37 13.43 -2.05
C VAL A 211 12.01 14.83 -2.55
N GLU A 212 12.35 15.15 -3.81
CA GLU A 212 11.98 16.43 -4.43
C GLU A 212 10.47 16.66 -4.47
N ILE A 213 9.69 15.65 -4.88
CA ILE A 213 8.22 15.70 -4.91
C ILE A 213 7.65 15.99 -3.51
N MET A 214 8.13 15.28 -2.49
CA MET A 214 7.68 15.45 -1.10
C MET A 214 7.99 16.85 -0.56
N LEU A 215 9.21 17.36 -0.81
CA LEU A 215 9.64 18.67 -0.34
C LEU A 215 8.89 19.82 -1.02
N LYS A 216 8.61 19.67 -2.33
CA LYS A 216 7.80 20.64 -3.07
C LYS A 216 6.42 20.78 -2.42
N HIS A 217 5.75 19.68 -2.11
CA HIS A 217 4.43 19.68 -1.47
C HIS A 217 4.48 20.13 0.01
N CYS A 218 5.60 19.93 0.71
CA CYS A 218 5.79 20.51 2.05
C CYS A 218 5.90 22.03 2.05
N SER A 219 6.51 22.61 1.01
CA SER A 219 6.68 24.06 0.91
C SER A 219 5.36 24.80 0.64
N THR A 220 4.39 24.14 0.00
CA THR A 220 3.07 24.69 -0.34
C THR A 220 2.07 24.69 0.84
N ILE A 221 2.34 23.97 1.93
CA ILE A 221 1.46 23.85 3.11
C ILE A 221 1.69 24.99 4.13
N LYS A 222 2.71 25.84 3.94
CA LYS A 222 3.16 26.82 4.95
C LYS A 222 2.24 28.02 5.22
N ASP A 223 1.15 28.20 4.48
CA ASP A 223 0.33 29.42 4.60
C ASP A 223 -1.00 29.24 5.36
N ASP A 224 -1.40 28.04 5.80
CA ASP A 224 -2.63 27.87 6.60
C ASP A 224 -2.44 27.00 7.86
N GLN A 225 -2.37 27.70 8.99
CA GLN A 225 -2.74 27.28 10.37
C GLN A 225 -1.94 26.16 11.09
N ASN A 226 -1.14 26.60 12.08
CA ASN A 226 -0.85 25.88 13.34
C ASN A 226 -0.18 24.48 13.29
N MET A 227 0.93 24.33 12.55
CA MET A 227 1.84 23.18 12.74
C MET A 227 2.85 23.42 13.88
N PRO A 228 3.22 22.39 14.68
CA PRO A 228 4.36 22.47 15.58
C PRO A 228 5.66 22.71 14.79
N PRO A 229 6.70 23.28 15.42
CA PRO A 229 7.92 23.69 14.72
C PRO A 229 8.52 22.47 14.02
N ILE A 230 8.67 22.58 12.70
CA ILE A 230 9.40 21.61 11.90
C ILE A 230 10.78 21.46 12.57
N ASP A 231 11.18 20.25 13.00
CA ASP A 231 12.62 19.94 13.19
C ASP A 231 13.28 19.86 11.82
N SER A 232 13.27 21.03 11.20
CA SER A 232 13.79 21.34 9.89
C SER A 232 15.31 21.37 9.90
N THR A 233 15.94 21.04 11.03
CA THR A 233 17.39 20.90 11.16
C THR A 233 17.80 19.52 10.68
N LYS A 234 17.11 18.45 11.12
CA LYS A 234 17.44 17.08 10.69
C LYS A 234 17.13 16.87 9.19
N SER A 235 15.97 17.33 8.72
CA SER A 235 15.60 17.23 7.30
C SER A 235 16.41 18.15 6.38
N ARG A 236 16.84 19.35 6.84
CA ARG A 236 17.78 20.20 6.07
C ARG A 236 19.19 19.65 6.07
N ASN A 237 19.68 19.12 7.19
CA ASN A 237 21.02 18.53 7.24
C ASN A 237 21.10 17.31 6.32
N LEU A 238 20.06 16.47 6.29
CA LEU A 238 19.96 15.35 5.35
C LEU A 238 19.86 15.81 3.89
N MET A 239 19.19 16.93 3.61
CA MET A 239 19.15 17.55 2.27
C MET A 239 20.52 18.13 1.86
N THR A 240 21.24 18.75 2.79
CA THR A 240 22.60 19.25 2.56
C THR A 240 23.55 18.09 2.32
N GLU A 241 23.52 17.03 3.14
CA GLU A 241 24.28 15.80 2.89
C GLU A 241 23.90 15.14 1.57
N TYR A 242 22.62 15.15 1.18
CA TYR A 242 22.14 14.62 -0.10
C TYR A 242 22.66 15.43 -1.30
N HIS A 243 22.60 16.76 -1.23
CA HIS A 243 23.15 17.64 -2.27
C HIS A 243 24.68 17.53 -2.34
N ASP A 244 25.37 17.45 -1.20
CA ASP A 244 26.82 17.30 -1.14
C ASP A 244 27.26 15.93 -1.72
N ALA A 245 26.52 14.86 -1.41
CA ALA A 245 26.78 13.52 -1.96
C ALA A 245 26.54 13.43 -3.47
N ASN A 246 25.46 14.03 -3.99
CA ASN A 246 25.18 14.04 -5.42
C ASN A 246 26.07 15.01 -6.22
N THR A 247 26.51 16.11 -5.60
CA THR A 247 27.49 17.03 -6.21
C THR A 247 28.86 16.35 -6.31
N SER A 248 29.29 15.65 -5.25
CA SER A 248 30.52 14.83 -5.28
C SER A 248 30.44 13.72 -6.33
N TYR A 249 29.30 13.05 -6.48
CA TYR A 249 29.13 11.98 -7.48
C TYR A 249 29.13 12.52 -8.92
N ALA A 250 28.53 13.69 -9.15
CA ALA A 250 28.52 14.35 -10.45
C ALA A 250 29.92 14.89 -10.82
N GLU A 251 30.68 15.42 -9.85
CA GLU A 251 32.06 15.86 -10.03
C GLU A 251 33.02 14.67 -10.27
N ASP A 252 32.86 13.57 -9.54
CA ASP A 252 33.63 12.34 -9.74
C ASP A 252 33.32 11.68 -11.10
N CYS A 253 32.05 11.68 -11.54
CA CYS A 253 31.68 11.22 -12.90
C CYS A 253 32.22 12.16 -14.00
N ALA A 254 32.23 13.47 -13.78
CA ALA A 254 32.77 14.45 -14.74
C ALA A 254 34.30 14.42 -14.84
N LEU A 255 35.02 13.99 -13.79
CA LEU A 255 36.45 13.71 -13.83
C LEU A 255 36.76 12.42 -14.60
N ILE A 256 35.92 11.38 -14.47
CA ILE A 256 36.06 10.13 -15.23
C ILE A 256 35.85 10.34 -16.75
N GLU A 257 34.98 11.28 -17.16
CA GLU A 257 34.77 11.61 -18.58
C GLU A 257 35.90 12.45 -19.19
N LYS A 258 36.66 13.19 -18.38
CA LYS A 258 37.80 13.99 -18.88
C LYS A 258 39.09 13.19 -19.08
N ASP A 259 39.24 12.06 -18.38
CA ASP A 259 40.45 11.22 -18.41
C ASP A 259 40.35 9.97 -19.31
N LYS A 260 39.29 9.83 -20.12
CA LYS A 260 39.14 8.71 -21.07
C LYS A 260 39.19 9.15 -22.53
N VAL A 261 40.38 9.50 -22.97
CA VAL A 261 40.85 9.13 -24.32
C VAL A 261 41.96 8.10 -24.13
N VAL A 262 41.91 7.03 -24.92
CA VAL A 262 42.89 5.93 -25.07
C VAL A 262 42.56 4.61 -24.33
N ASP A 263 41.92 3.73 -25.10
CA ASP A 263 42.20 2.31 -25.36
C ASP A 263 42.50 1.32 -24.21
N ASP A 264 41.60 0.34 -24.09
CA ASP A 264 41.84 -1.11 -24.10
C ASP A 264 41.04 -1.87 -23.01
N TYR A 265 40.09 -2.71 -23.45
CA TYR A 265 38.99 -3.28 -22.66
C TYR A 265 39.39 -4.48 -21.78
N SER A 266 40.68 -4.73 -21.55
CA SER A 266 41.16 -5.93 -20.86
C SER A 266 41.51 -5.75 -19.37
N THR A 267 41.42 -4.54 -18.81
CA THR A 267 41.88 -4.26 -17.43
C THR A 267 40.75 -4.09 -16.39
N ILE A 268 39.48 -4.09 -16.80
CA ILE A 268 38.34 -3.82 -15.88
C ILE A 268 37.99 -5.06 -15.03
N GLU A 269 38.15 -6.28 -15.54
CA GLU A 269 37.77 -7.50 -14.80
C GLU A 269 38.68 -7.84 -13.60
N SER A 270 39.94 -7.39 -13.58
CA SER A 270 40.84 -7.64 -12.45
C SER A 270 40.59 -6.70 -11.26
N SER A 271 39.98 -5.53 -11.48
CA SER A 271 39.81 -4.50 -10.44
C SER A 271 38.50 -4.63 -9.64
N LEU A 272 37.47 -5.24 -10.23
CA LEU A 272 36.17 -5.44 -9.56
C LEU A 272 36.15 -6.66 -8.62
N SER A 273 37.03 -7.64 -8.86
CA SER A 273 37.21 -8.82 -8.00
C SER A 273 37.96 -8.52 -6.69
N GLY A 274 38.86 -7.51 -6.67
CA GLY A 274 39.68 -7.17 -5.51
C GLY A 274 39.02 -6.28 -4.44
N ARG A 275 37.97 -5.50 -4.78
CA ARG A 275 37.34 -4.55 -3.84
C ARG A 275 36.11 -5.07 -3.11
N ALA A 276 35.55 -6.21 -3.51
CA ALA A 276 34.42 -6.85 -2.83
C ALA A 276 34.83 -7.68 -1.59
N GLN A 277 36.13 -7.86 -1.32
CA GLN A 277 36.63 -8.68 -0.20
C GLN A 277 37.23 -7.89 0.99
N SER A 278 37.24 -6.55 0.99
CA SER A 278 37.91 -5.79 2.06
C SER A 278 37.00 -5.07 3.07
N ASN A 279 35.67 -5.16 2.99
CA ASN A 279 34.76 -4.53 3.98
C ASN A 279 34.03 -5.52 4.89
N ILE A 280 34.68 -6.64 5.23
CA ILE A 280 34.28 -7.47 6.37
C ILE A 280 35.55 -7.72 7.23
N LYS A 281 35.53 -7.17 8.46
CA LYS A 281 36.49 -7.25 9.57
C LYS A 281 37.46 -6.06 9.72
N SER A 282 37.16 -5.16 10.65
CA SER A 282 37.72 -5.24 12.02
C SER A 282 37.39 -3.96 12.78
N ASP A 283 36.40 -4.07 13.67
CA ASP A 283 36.28 -3.18 14.82
C ASP A 283 37.20 -3.77 15.89
N ALA A 284 38.39 -3.19 16.03
CA ALA A 284 39.36 -3.53 17.06
C ALA A 284 40.11 -2.27 17.49
N GLY A 285 39.95 -1.92 18.76
CA GLY A 285 41.02 -1.28 19.54
C GLY A 285 40.87 0.23 19.74
N CYS A 286 40.16 0.61 20.80
CA CYS A 286 40.42 1.86 21.50
C CYS A 286 41.77 1.72 22.24
N ASN A 287 42.68 2.68 22.01
CA ASN A 287 43.93 2.90 22.76
C ASN A 287 43.62 3.16 24.27
N ILE A 288 44.53 3.08 25.25
CA ILE A 288 45.70 3.96 25.51
C ILE A 288 46.37 3.40 26.79
N ILE A 289 47.70 3.19 26.73
CA ILE A 289 48.74 3.03 27.79
C ILE A 289 48.46 2.12 28.99
#